data_AF-A0A915E2U0-F1
#
_entry.id   AF-A0A915E2U0-F1
#
_cell.length_a   1.000
_cell.length_b   1.000
_cell.length_c   1.000
_cell.angle_alpha   90.00
_cell.angle_beta   90.00
_cell.angle_gamma   90.00
#
_symmetry.space_group_name_H-M   'P 1'
#
loop_
_entity.id
_entity.type
_entity.pdbx_description
1 polymer ?
#
loop_
_entity_poly.entity_id
_entity_poly.type
_entity_poly.pdbx_seq_one_letter_code
_entity_poly.pdbx_strand_id
1 'polypeptide(L)'
;MDEADRILNMDFEIELEKILRVIPKVRRTYLFSATMTSKVSKLERACLKDPVKVELSNKYQTVDTLIQKFLLFLTNTRRLTWFSVLMKSLETLQSSSVVHVLVQ
;
A
#
# COMPACT_ATOMS: atom_id res chain seq x y z
N MET A 1 7.52 -1.32 -14.07
CA MET A 1 6.69 -0.28 -13.46
C MET A 1 6.06 -0.91 -12.26
N ASP A 2 6.57 -0.57 -11.09
CA ASP A 2 6.10 -1.12 -9.82
C ASP A 2 5.17 -0.11 -9.15
N GLU A 3 4.22 -0.59 -8.33
CA GLU A 3 3.17 0.23 -7.69
C GLU A 3 2.42 1.14 -8.68
N ALA A 4 2.02 0.62 -9.85
CA ALA A 4 1.44 1.42 -10.93
C ALA A 4 0.16 2.17 -10.52
N ASP A 5 -0.67 1.58 -9.67
CA ASP A 5 -1.83 2.21 -9.06
C ASP A 5 -1.46 3.42 -8.19
N ARG A 6 -0.42 3.32 -7.36
CA ARG A 6 0.03 4.41 -6.51
C ARG A 6 0.60 5.57 -7.34
N ILE A 7 1.40 5.27 -8.36
CA ILE A 7 1.95 6.29 -9.27
C ILE A 7 0.82 7.11 -9.91
N LEU A 8 -0.27 6.45 -10.34
CA LEU A 8 -1.41 7.10 -10.97
C LEU A 8 -2.35 7.81 -9.98
N ASN A 9 -2.31 7.45 -8.70
CA ASN A 9 -3.04 8.15 -7.63
C ASN A 9 -2.34 9.44 -7.20
N MET A 10 -1.02 9.54 -7.41
CA MET A 10 -0.24 10.76 -7.16
C MET A 10 -0.25 11.73 -8.35
N ASP A 11 -1.15 11.51 -9.31
CA ASP A 11 -1.32 12.32 -10.52
C ASP A 11 -0.07 12.45 -11.41
N PHE A 12 0.88 11.51 -11.32
CA PHE A 12 2.07 11.45 -12.18
C PHE A 12 1.79 11.00 -13.63
N GLU A 13 0.53 11.06 -14.08
CA GLU A 13 0.11 10.57 -15.39
C GLU A 13 0.82 11.35 -16.52
N ILE A 14 0.98 12.67 -16.34
CA ILE A 14 1.66 13.55 -17.30
C ILE A 14 3.17 13.24 -17.35
N GLU A 15 3.81 13.06 -16.20
CA GLU A 15 5.24 12.73 -16.09
C GLU A 15 5.53 11.38 -16.72
N LEU A 16 4.64 10.42 -16.48
CA LEU A 16 4.73 9.08 -17.04
C LEU A 16 4.60 9.11 -18.56
N GLU A 17 3.64 9.88 -19.12
CA GLU A 17 3.54 10.08 -20.57
C GLU A 17 4.83 10.65 -21.18
N LYS A 18 5.45 11.65 -20.52
CA LYS A 18 6.72 12.22 -21.00
C LYS A 18 7.81 11.15 -21.07
N ILE A 19 7.93 10.31 -20.05
CA ILE A 19 8.89 9.19 -20.03
C ILE A 19 8.58 8.19 -21.14
N LEU A 20 7.31 7.79 -21.30
CA LEU A 20 6.87 6.84 -22.32
C LEU A 20 7.14 7.31 -23.76
N ARG A 21 7.20 8.63 -24.00
CA ARG A 21 7.52 9.21 -25.33
C ARG A 21 9.00 9.11 -25.68
N VAL A 22 9.90 9.17 -24.71
CA VAL A 22 11.35 9.22 -24.95
C VAL A 22 11.96 7.83 -25.04
N ILE A 23 11.35 6.84 -24.38
CA ILE A 23 11.88 5.48 -24.37
C ILE A 23 11.53 4.70 -25.64
N PRO A 24 12.37 3.72 -26.04
CA PRO A 24 12.17 2.94 -27.25
C PRO A 24 10.81 2.23 -27.29
N LYS A 25 10.17 2.22 -28.46
CA LYS A 25 8.89 1.52 -28.68
C LYS A 25 9.03 -0.01 -28.57
N VAL A 26 10.16 -0.56 -28.98
CA VAL A 26 10.45 -2.00 -28.89
C VAL A 26 11.18 -2.24 -27.58
N ARG A 27 10.46 -2.78 -26.59
CA ARG A 27 10.99 -3.11 -25.27
C ARG A 27 10.13 -4.16 -24.59
N ARG A 28 10.73 -4.87 -23.63
CA ARG A 28 9.99 -5.67 -22.66
C ARG A 28 9.62 -4.78 -21.48
N THR A 29 8.34 -4.75 -21.16
CA THR A 29 7.81 -3.94 -20.06
C THR A 29 7.12 -4.88 -19.09
N TYR A 30 7.44 -4.72 -17.80
CA TYR A 30 6.74 -5.37 -16.71
C TYR A 30 5.93 -4.31 -15.96
N LEU A 31 4.67 -4.61 -15.66
CA LEU A 31 3.76 -3.76 -14.90
C LEU A 31 3.29 -4.55 -13.68
N PHE A 32 3.56 -4.02 -12.50
CA PHE A 32 3.12 -4.54 -11.21
C PHE A 32 2.21 -3.50 -10.57
N SER A 33 1.06 -3.95 -10.10
CA SER A 33 0.06 -3.12 -9.45
C SER A 33 -0.63 -3.95 -8.37
N ALA A 34 -0.85 -3.37 -7.20
CA ALA A 34 -1.60 -4.04 -6.14
C ALA A 34 -3.11 -4.03 -6.46
N THR A 35 -3.57 -2.97 -7.12
CA THR A 35 -4.97 -2.79 -7.50
C THR A 35 -5.13 -2.58 -9.01
N MET A 36 -6.24 -3.06 -9.56
CA MET A 36 -6.61 -2.83 -10.96
C MET A 36 -7.68 -1.73 -11.04
N THR A 37 -7.23 -0.49 -11.21
CA THR A 37 -8.12 0.66 -11.46
C THR A 37 -8.27 0.94 -12.94
N SER A 38 -9.27 1.74 -13.33
CA SER A 38 -9.47 2.16 -14.72
C SER A 38 -8.25 2.92 -15.28
N LYS A 39 -7.53 3.69 -14.45
CA LYS A 39 -6.27 4.35 -14.82
C LYS A 39 -5.18 3.31 -15.13
N VAL A 40 -5.00 2.29 -14.27
CA VAL A 40 -4.02 1.22 -14.50
C VAL A 40 -4.32 0.45 -15.78
N SER A 41 -5.60 0.13 -16.06
CA SER A 41 -5.98 -0.55 -17.31
C SER A 41 -5.78 0.31 -18.57
N LYS A 42 -5.81 1.64 -18.47
CA LYS A 42 -5.42 2.52 -19.59
C LYS A 42 -3.91 2.48 -19.79
N LEU A 43 -3.15 2.55 -18.70
CA LEU A 43 -1.70 2.51 -18.72
C LEU A 43 -1.15 1.20 -19.26
N GLU A 44 -1.74 0.08 -18.88
CA GLU A 44 -1.43 -1.26 -19.40
C GLU A 44 -1.50 -1.29 -20.93
N ARG A 45 -2.61 -0.81 -21.50
CA ARG A 45 -2.82 -0.73 -22.95
C ARG A 45 -1.86 0.20 -23.68
N ALA A 46 -1.36 1.23 -23.00
CA ALA A 46 -0.40 2.18 -23.56
C ALA A 46 1.05 1.67 -23.50
N CYS A 47 1.40 0.88 -22.47
CA CYS A 47 2.77 0.51 -22.17
C CYS A 47 3.15 -0.91 -22.56
N LEU A 48 2.17 -1.81 -22.66
CA LEU A 48 2.38 -3.23 -22.92
C LEU A 48 1.87 -3.60 -24.32
N LYS A 49 2.52 -4.60 -24.92
CA LYS A 49 2.09 -5.21 -26.19
C LYS A 49 1.90 -6.69 -25.95
N ASP A 50 0.67 -7.16 -26.10
CA ASP A 50 0.26 -8.56 -25.87
C ASP A 50 0.75 -9.13 -24.52
N PRO A 51 0.37 -8.52 -23.38
CA PRO A 51 0.87 -8.94 -22.08
C PRO A 51 0.24 -10.25 -21.61
N VAL A 52 1.05 -11.10 -20.97
CA VAL A 52 0.54 -12.19 -20.14
C VAL A 52 0.14 -11.61 -18.78
N LYS A 53 -1.14 -11.70 -18.44
CA LYS A 53 -1.67 -11.23 -17.17
C LYS A 53 -1.62 -12.35 -16.12
N VAL A 54 -0.97 -12.07 -14.99
CA VAL A 54 -0.98 -12.93 -13.80
C VAL A 54 -1.60 -12.13 -12.67
N GLU A 55 -2.73 -12.61 -12.13
CA GLU A 55 -3.46 -11.95 -11.06
C GLU A 55 -3.66 -12.94 -9.92
N LEU A 56 -3.30 -12.53 -8.71
CA LEU A 56 -3.59 -13.27 -7.49
C LEU A 56 -4.92 -12.73 -6.95
N SER A 57 -6.01 -13.43 -7.25
CA SER A 57 -7.31 -13.09 -6.67
C SER A 57 -7.31 -13.43 -5.19
N ASN A 58 -7.14 -12.44 -4.31
CA ASN A 58 -7.63 -12.54 -2.95
C ASN A 58 -8.31 -11.22 -2.59
N LYS A 59 -9.53 -11.35 -2.07
CA LYS A 59 -10.28 -10.25 -1.45
C LYS A 59 -9.32 -9.51 -0.51
N TYR A 60 -9.41 -8.18 -0.47
CA TYR A 60 -8.72 -7.32 0.49
C TYR A 60 -9.08 -7.75 1.92
N GLN A 61 -8.45 -8.81 2.41
CA GLN A 61 -8.71 -9.40 3.70
C GLN A 61 -7.36 -9.45 4.39
N THR A 62 -7.27 -8.69 5.47
CA THR A 62 -6.18 -8.86 6.43
C THR A 62 -6.12 -10.34 6.79
N VAL A 63 -4.92 -10.92 6.80
CA VAL A 63 -4.74 -12.32 7.18
C VAL A 63 -5.39 -12.58 8.53
N ASP A 64 -6.10 -13.71 8.68
CA ASP A 64 -6.84 -14.03 9.92
C ASP A 64 -5.92 -14.12 11.15
N THR A 65 -4.63 -14.31 10.93
CA THR A 65 -3.58 -14.33 11.96
C THR A 65 -3.17 -12.94 12.46
N LEU A 66 -3.60 -11.85 11.80
CA LEU A 66 -3.25 -10.49 12.17
C LEU A 66 -4.14 -10.00 13.33
N ILE A 67 -3.58 -9.98 14.54
CA ILE A 67 -4.25 -9.45 15.72
C ILE A 67 -4.10 -7.93 15.75
N GLN A 68 -5.19 -7.20 15.51
CA GLN A 68 -5.23 -5.74 15.64
C GLN A 68 -6.05 -5.34 16.86
N LYS A 69 -5.52 -4.43 17.68
CA LYS A 69 -6.21 -3.91 18.87
C LYS A 69 -6.21 -2.39 18.83
N PHE A 70 -7.36 -1.78 19.10
CA PHE A 70 -7.52 -0.33 19.14
C PHE A 70 -7.79 0.12 20.58
N LEU A 71 -7.10 1.18 21.00
CA LEU A 71 -7.37 1.87 22.26
C LEU A 71 -7.75 3.31 21.95
N LEU A 72 -9.00 3.67 22.25
CA LEU A 72 -9.53 5.01 22.04
C LEU A 72 -9.35 5.84 23.30
N PHE A 73 -8.78 7.04 23.15
CA PHE A 73 -8.59 7.99 24.24
C PHE A 73 -9.42 9.24 24.00
N LEU A 74 -10.40 9.50 24.87
CA LEU A 74 -11.27 10.68 24.80
C LEU A 74 -10.54 11.97 25.24
N THR A 75 -9.47 11.85 26.02
CA THR A 75 -8.71 12.99 26.55
C THR A 75 -7.21 12.74 26.52
N ASN A 76 -6.43 13.75 26.14
CA ASN A 76 -4.96 13.65 26.04
C ASN A 76 -4.26 13.56 27.41
N THR A 77 -4.94 13.91 28.50
CA THR A 77 -4.34 14.04 29.84
C THR A 77 -3.83 12.72 30.44
N ARG A 78 -4.30 11.56 29.96
CA ARG A 78 -3.87 10.25 30.48
C ARG A 78 -3.20 9.35 29.44
N ARG A 79 -2.89 9.87 28.25
CA ARG A 79 -2.31 9.08 27.15
C ARG A 79 -1.01 8.39 27.56
N LEU A 80 -0.14 9.09 28.29
CA LEU A 80 1.16 8.57 28.73
C LEU A 80 1.04 7.45 29.77
N THR A 81 0.09 7.56 30.70
CA THR A 81 -0.15 6.52 31.72
C THR A 81 -0.70 5.25 31.11
N TRP A 82 -1.62 5.36 30.14
CA TRP A 82 -2.13 4.19 29.44
C TRP A 82 -1.10 3.58 28.50
N PHE A 83 -0.26 4.42 27.88
CA PHE A 83 0.86 3.94 27.07
C PHE A 83 1.85 3.12 27.90
N SER A 84 2.19 3.55 29.12
CA SER A 84 3.10 2.78 29.98
C SER A 84 2.51 1.43 30.42
N VAL A 85 1.20 1.39 30.71
CA VAL A 85 0.49 0.13 30.99
C VAL A 85 0.48 -0.78 29.76
N LEU A 86 0.23 -0.23 28.56
CA LEU A 86 0.26 -0.99 27.31
C LEU A 86 1.65 -1.57 27.06
N MET A 87 2.71 -0.77 27.17
CA MET A 87 4.09 -1.23 26.97
C MET A 87 4.44 -2.38 27.92
N LYS A 88 4.07 -2.26 29.20
CA LYS A 88 4.27 -3.34 30.18
C LYS A 88 3.51 -4.62 29.82
N SER A 89 2.30 -4.49 29.28
CA SER A 89 1.54 -5.64 28.77
C SER A 89 2.15 -6.24 27.48
N LEU A 90 2.71 -5.43 26.60
CA LEU A 90 3.35 -5.90 25.36
C LEU A 90 4.69 -6.59 25.62
N GLU A 91 5.47 -6.14 26.60
CA GLU A 91 6.71 -6.82 27.03
C GLU A 91 6.46 -8.28 27.43
N THR A 92 5.31 -8.58 28.03
CA THR A 92 4.95 -9.95 28.43
C THR A 92 4.64 -10.87 27.25
N LEU A 93 4.36 -10.34 26.06
CA LEU A 93 3.95 -11.13 24.90
C LEU A 93 5.12 -11.71 24.09
N GLN A 94 6.38 -11.37 24.41
CA GLN A 94 7.62 -11.84 23.74
C GLN A 94 7.59 -11.81 22.19
N SER A 95 6.69 -11.03 21.61
CA SER A 95 6.43 -10.97 20.17
C SER A 95 6.75 -9.57 19.66
N SER A 96 7.44 -9.48 18.52
CA SER A 96 7.70 -8.20 17.86
C SER A 96 6.36 -7.51 17.54
N SER A 97 6.11 -6.39 18.21
CA SER A 97 4.86 -5.63 18.11
C SER A 97 5.16 -4.23 17.58
N VAL A 98 4.32 -3.72 16.69
CA VAL A 98 4.39 -2.33 16.19
C VAL A 98 3.24 -1.54 16.78
N VAL A 99 3.55 -0.42 17.43
CA VAL A 99 2.54 0.47 18.02
C VAL A 99 2.43 1.73 17.16
N HIS A 100 1.26 1.93 16.54
CA HIS A 100 0.93 3.16 15.83
C HIS A 100 0.15 4.11 16.74
N VAL A 101 0.65 5.33 16.92
CA VAL A 101 -0.06 6.40 17.65
C VAL A 101 -0.68 7.35 16.63
N LEU A 102 -2.00 7.29 16.51
CA LEU A 102 -2.75 8.21 15.67
C LEU A 102 -3.13 9.44 16.50
N VAL A 103 -2.70 10.62 16.03
CA VAL A 103 -3.12 11.92 16.57
C VAL A 103 -3.98 12.56 15.49
N GLN A 104 -5.25 12.81 15.78
CA GLN A 104 -6.12 13.64 14.94
C GLN A 104 -5.72 15.11 15.06
#